data_AF-A0A316EF05-F1
#
_entry.id   AF-A0A316EF05-F1
#
_cell.length_a   1.000
_cell.length_b   1.000
_cell.length_c   1.000
_cell.angle_alpha   90.00
_cell.angle_beta   90.00
_cell.angle_gamma   90.00
#
_symmetry.space_group_name_H-M   'P 1'
#
loop_
_entity.id
_entity.type
_entity.pdbx_description
1 polymer ?
#
loop_
_entity_poly.entity_id
_entity_poly.type
_entity_poly.pdbx_seq_one_letter_code
_entity_poly.pdbx_strand_id
1 'polypeptide(L)'
;MFPTVSPKKTSERKIQLHKEAQAYKKTIDGQVNDLKSEAARIGTTALIVGTALAGVYVIFSLFTSDSKKKKTTQVVVENPNLPVVVKKEKDKESWLVSSIKSYMIAFVMAVAKDKIMEALAILKENNDPKSTK
;
A
#
# COMPACT_ATOMS: atom_id res chain seq x y z
N MET A 1 -43.88 -53.44 -22.76
CA MET A 1 -42.73 -54.08 -22.10
C MET A 1 -41.65 -53.03 -21.91
N PHE A 2 -41.34 -52.65 -20.67
CA PHE A 2 -40.26 -51.72 -20.37
C PHE A 2 -38.97 -52.53 -20.10
N PRO A 3 -37.82 -52.13 -20.65
CA PRO A 3 -36.56 -52.83 -20.39
C PRO A 3 -36.19 -52.66 -18.92
N THR A 4 -36.23 -53.76 -18.16
CA THR A 4 -35.76 -53.80 -16.77
C THR A 4 -34.23 -53.74 -16.76
N VAL A 5 -33.69 -52.55 -16.54
CA VAL A 5 -32.24 -52.38 -16.34
C VAL A 5 -31.84 -52.98 -15.00
N SER A 6 -30.94 -53.98 -15.05
CA SER A 6 -30.46 -54.68 -13.86
C SER A 6 -29.74 -53.72 -12.90
N PRO A 7 -30.09 -53.67 -11.60
CA PRO A 7 -29.61 -52.67 -10.65
C PRO A 7 -28.09 -52.63 -10.48
N LYS A 8 -27.42 -53.77 -10.72
CA LYS A 8 -25.95 -53.91 -10.64
C LYS A 8 -25.19 -53.13 -11.73
N LYS A 9 -25.75 -53.07 -12.96
CA LYS A 9 -25.19 -52.26 -14.06
C LYS A 9 -25.40 -50.76 -13.81
N THR A 10 -26.49 -50.39 -13.15
CA THR A 10 -26.82 -49.00 -12.84
C THR A 10 -25.91 -48.44 -11.75
N SER A 11 -25.53 -49.24 -10.74
CA SER A 11 -24.58 -48.81 -9.71
C SER A 11 -23.17 -48.61 -10.26
N GLU A 12 -22.67 -49.53 -11.09
CA GLU A 12 -21.34 -49.39 -11.70
C GLU A 12 -21.24 -48.16 -12.62
N ARG A 13 -22.30 -47.90 -13.39
CA ARG A 13 -22.36 -46.72 -14.26
C ARG A 13 -22.41 -45.41 -13.48
N LYS A 14 -23.10 -45.37 -12.34
CA LYS A 14 -23.09 -44.23 -11.41
C LYS A 14 -21.70 -43.99 -10.83
N ILE A 15 -20.98 -45.05 -10.46
CA ILE A 15 -19.61 -44.94 -9.92
C ILE A 15 -18.65 -44.40 -11.01
N GLN A 16 -18.76 -44.88 -12.25
CA GLN A 16 -17.97 -44.34 -13.38
C GLN A 16 -18.25 -42.86 -13.63
N LEU A 17 -19.52 -42.46 -13.68
CA LEU A 17 -19.93 -41.06 -13.86
C LEU A 17 -19.40 -40.16 -12.73
N HIS A 18 -19.43 -40.62 -11.48
CA HIS A 18 -18.85 -39.89 -10.35
C HIS A 18 -17.34 -39.76 -10.45
N LYS A 19 -16.64 -40.81 -10.92
CA LYS A 19 -15.19 -40.80 -11.08
C LYS A 19 -14.75 -39.81 -12.18
N GLU A 20 -15.49 -39.80 -13.28
CA GLU A 20 -15.26 -38.88 -14.40
C GLU A 20 -15.59 -37.43 -14.00
N ALA A 21 -16.71 -37.19 -13.31
CA ALA A 21 -17.05 -35.88 -12.77
C ALA A 21 -16.03 -35.35 -11.74
N GLN A 22 -15.51 -36.22 -10.87
CA GLN A 22 -14.42 -35.86 -9.95
C GLN A 22 -13.12 -35.53 -10.69
N ALA A 23 -12.80 -36.24 -11.77
CA ALA A 23 -11.65 -35.94 -12.59
C ALA A 23 -11.78 -34.54 -13.22
N TYR A 24 -12.92 -34.22 -13.82
CA TYR A 24 -13.18 -32.87 -14.37
C TYR A 24 -13.13 -31.78 -13.30
N LYS A 25 -13.74 -32.01 -12.14
CA LYS A 25 -13.70 -31.06 -11.02
C LYS A 25 -12.26 -30.80 -10.57
N LYS A 26 -11.42 -31.83 -10.47
CA LYS A 26 -10.02 -31.70 -10.06
C LYS A 26 -9.21 -30.90 -11.08
N THR A 27 -9.47 -31.05 -12.37
CA THR A 27 -8.81 -30.28 -13.43
C THR A 27 -9.21 -28.81 -13.39
N ILE A 28 -10.50 -28.52 -13.16
CA ILE A 28 -11.01 -27.15 -13.03
C ILE A 28 -10.45 -26.50 -11.76
N ASP A 29 -10.49 -27.18 -10.62
CA ASP A 29 -9.97 -26.67 -9.35
C ASP A 29 -8.46 -26.37 -9.45
N GLY A 30 -7.69 -27.19 -10.17
CA GLY A 30 -6.28 -26.91 -10.47
C GLY A 30 -6.07 -25.63 -11.27
N GLN A 31 -6.78 -25.48 -12.40
CA GLN A 31 -6.67 -24.28 -13.25
C GLN A 31 -7.13 -22.99 -12.55
N VAL A 32 -8.18 -23.09 -11.72
CA VAL A 32 -8.68 -21.94 -10.95
C VAL A 32 -7.71 -21.56 -9.84
N ASN A 33 -7.05 -22.55 -9.22
CA ASN A 33 -6.05 -22.28 -8.19
C ASN A 33 -4.80 -21.61 -8.75
N ASP A 34 -4.34 -22.02 -9.93
CA ASP A 34 -3.22 -21.40 -10.62
C ASP A 34 -3.57 -19.96 -11.06
N LEU A 35 -4.77 -19.76 -11.63
CA LEU A 35 -5.26 -18.43 -11.99
C LEU A 35 -5.39 -17.51 -10.78
N LYS A 36 -5.85 -18.03 -9.64
CA LYS A 36 -5.92 -17.27 -8.38
C LYS A 36 -4.53 -16.89 -7.88
N SER A 37 -3.55 -17.79 -7.99
CA SER A 37 -2.16 -17.53 -7.60
C SER A 37 -1.52 -16.44 -8.48
N GLU A 38 -1.72 -16.52 -9.79
CA GLU A 38 -1.23 -15.52 -10.76
C GLU A 38 -1.90 -14.16 -10.52
N ALA A 39 -3.23 -14.14 -10.39
CA ALA A 39 -4.00 -12.93 -10.11
C ALA A 39 -3.64 -12.32 -8.75
N ALA A 40 -3.38 -13.13 -7.73
CA ALA A 40 -2.92 -12.64 -6.43
C ALA A 40 -1.54 -11.99 -6.52
N ARG A 41 -0.61 -12.58 -7.29
CA ARG A 41 0.73 -12.00 -7.52
C ARG A 41 0.64 -10.66 -8.26
N ILE A 42 -0.06 -10.63 -9.39
CA ILE A 42 -0.23 -9.41 -10.19
C ILE A 42 -0.98 -8.35 -9.39
N GLY A 43 -2.04 -8.75 -8.68
CA GLY A 43 -2.83 -7.88 -7.82
C GLY A 43 -2.03 -7.30 -6.66
N THR A 44 -1.16 -8.08 -6.03
CA THR A 44 -0.28 -7.60 -4.95
C THR A 44 0.72 -6.57 -5.47
N THR A 45 1.36 -6.84 -6.60
CA THR A 45 2.29 -5.89 -7.23
C THR A 45 1.58 -4.60 -7.63
N ALA A 46 0.41 -4.71 -8.26
CA ALA A 46 -0.40 -3.55 -8.64
C ALA A 46 -0.87 -2.75 -7.41
N LEU A 47 -1.23 -3.43 -6.32
CA LEU A 47 -1.62 -2.79 -5.08
C LEU A 47 -0.46 -2.03 -4.43
N ILE A 48 0.75 -2.61 -4.38
CA ILE A 48 1.93 -1.95 -3.84
C ILE A 48 2.27 -0.69 -4.66
N VAL A 49 2.30 -0.81 -5.99
CA VAL A 49 2.61 0.32 -6.88
C VAL A 49 1.51 1.38 -6.83
N GLY A 50 0.25 0.95 -6.85
CA GLY A 50 -0.91 1.83 -6.75
C GLY A 50 -0.96 2.59 -5.44
N THR A 51 -0.68 1.91 -4.32
CA THR A 51 -0.61 2.54 -2.99
C THR A 51 0.58 3.50 -2.88
N ALA A 52 1.74 3.18 -3.45
CA ALA A 52 2.87 4.09 -3.48
C ALA A 52 2.54 5.38 -4.26
N LEU A 53 2.01 5.26 -5.48
CA LEU A 53 1.63 6.42 -6.30
C LEU A 53 0.51 7.25 -5.66
N ALA A 54 -0.54 6.58 -5.16
CA ALA A 54 -1.64 7.25 -4.47
C ALA A 54 -1.16 7.93 -3.19
N GLY A 55 -0.27 7.31 -2.42
CA GLY A 55 0.34 7.88 -1.22
C GLY A 55 1.12 9.15 -1.53
N VAL A 56 1.97 9.13 -2.56
CA VAL A 56 2.71 10.33 -3.00
C VAL A 56 1.76 11.44 -3.43
N TYR A 57 0.71 11.12 -4.20
CA TYR A 57 -0.29 12.11 -4.62
C TYR A 57 -1.04 12.72 -3.43
N VAL A 58 -1.45 11.90 -2.46
CA VAL A 58 -2.13 12.37 -1.24
C VAL A 58 -1.21 13.31 -0.46
N ILE A 59 0.04 12.91 -0.20
CA ILE A 59 1.02 13.76 0.49
C ILE A 59 1.22 15.08 -0.26
N PHE A 60 1.43 15.03 -1.58
CA PHE A 60 1.60 16.22 -2.41
C PHE A 60 0.37 17.13 -2.37
N SER A 61 -0.83 16.55 -2.43
CA SER A 61 -2.09 17.29 -2.37
C SER A 61 -2.31 17.95 -1.02
N LEU A 62 -1.96 17.29 0.10
CA LEU A 62 -2.04 17.86 1.43
C LEU A 62 -1.05 19.02 1.60
N PHE A 63 0.20 18.82 1.15
CA PHE A 63 1.23 19.86 1.25
C PHE A 63 0.97 21.07 0.35
N THR A 64 0.36 20.84 -0.82
CA THR A 64 0.06 21.91 -1.80
C THR A 64 -1.27 22.60 -1.52
N SER A 65 -2.25 21.92 -0.90
CA SER A 65 -3.58 22.49 -0.62
C SER A 65 -3.55 23.64 0.38
N ASP A 66 -2.58 23.69 1.28
CA ASP A 66 -2.41 24.80 2.25
C ASP A 66 -2.02 26.13 1.59
N SER A 67 -1.58 26.11 0.32
CA SER A 67 -1.31 27.33 -0.46
C SER A 67 -2.58 28.00 -0.99
N LYS A 68 -3.72 27.28 -1.05
CA LYS A 68 -5.02 27.85 -1.38
C LYS A 68 -5.79 28.20 -0.11
N LYS A 69 -5.19 29.04 0.75
CA LYS A 69 -5.98 29.74 1.78
C LYS A 69 -6.96 30.67 1.08
N LYS A 70 -8.20 30.19 0.85
CA LYS A 70 -9.36 31.07 0.80
C LYS A 70 -9.32 31.85 2.10
N LYS A 71 -8.96 33.14 2.00
CA LYS A 71 -9.08 34.10 3.09
C LYS A 71 -10.55 34.20 3.45
N THR A 72 -11.04 33.31 4.30
CA THR A 72 -12.24 33.59 5.09
C THR A 72 -11.78 34.54 6.17
N THR A 73 -11.70 35.82 5.81
CA THR A 73 -11.57 36.91 6.75
C THR A 73 -12.80 36.84 7.65
N GLN A 74 -12.69 36.27 8.85
CA GLN A 74 -13.68 36.55 9.89
C GLN A 74 -13.48 38.03 10.25
N VAL A 75 -14.32 38.88 9.67
CA VAL A 75 -14.41 40.28 10.03
C VAL A 75 -15.13 40.33 11.38
N VAL A 76 -14.38 40.29 12.47
CA VAL A 76 -14.90 40.79 13.75
C VAL A 76 -14.79 42.31 13.65
N VAL A 77 -15.91 42.96 13.33
CA VAL A 77 -16.02 44.43 13.37
C VAL A 77 -16.07 44.85 14.84
N GLU A 78 -14.93 45.17 15.42
CA GLU A 78 -14.86 45.98 16.64
C GLU A 78 -13.86 47.12 16.40
N ASN A 79 -14.41 48.28 16.02
CA ASN A 79 -13.78 49.60 15.86
C ASN A 79 -12.99 49.91 14.56
N PRO A 80 -13.31 51.03 13.86
CA PRO A 80 -12.76 51.37 12.54
C PRO A 80 -11.36 52.04 12.53
N ASN A 81 -10.63 52.13 13.66
CA ASN A 81 -9.41 52.97 13.73
C ASN A 81 -8.13 52.26 14.25
N LEU A 82 -8.05 50.93 14.21
CA LEU A 82 -6.84 50.21 14.61
C LEU A 82 -6.37 49.25 13.50
N PRO A 83 -5.06 49.13 13.22
CA PRO A 83 -4.55 48.15 12.28
C PRO A 83 -4.83 46.74 12.84
N VAL A 84 -5.64 45.97 12.11
CA VAL A 84 -5.97 44.58 12.43
C VAL A 84 -4.70 43.75 12.29
N VAL A 85 -4.07 43.43 13.43
CA VAL A 85 -3.00 42.42 13.49
C VAL A 85 -3.65 41.06 13.31
N VAL A 86 -3.61 40.55 12.08
CA VAL A 86 -4.04 39.18 11.76
C VAL A 86 -3.04 38.22 12.41
N LYS A 87 -3.30 37.83 13.66
CA LYS A 87 -2.61 36.68 14.26
C LYS A 87 -3.04 35.46 13.45
N LYS A 88 -2.12 34.92 12.64
CA LYS A 88 -2.27 33.57 12.08
C LYS A 88 -2.37 32.64 13.27
N GLU A 89 -3.57 32.15 13.58
CA GLU A 89 -3.70 31.01 14.47
C GLU A 89 -2.83 29.91 13.88
N LYS A 90 -1.84 29.47 14.66
CA LYS A 90 -1.10 28.26 14.35
C LYS A 90 -2.16 27.16 14.37
N ASP A 91 -2.42 26.58 13.20
CA ASP A 91 -3.28 25.42 13.05
C ASP A 91 -2.94 24.44 14.18
N LYS A 92 -3.88 24.22 15.11
CA LYS A 92 -3.66 23.39 16.29
C LYS A 92 -3.55 21.94 15.79
N GLU A 93 -2.35 21.55 15.37
CA GLU A 93 -2.04 20.17 15.02
C GLU A 93 -2.42 19.29 16.20
N SER A 94 -3.35 18.34 15.99
CA SER A 94 -3.82 17.45 17.05
C SER A 94 -2.65 16.69 17.66
N TRP A 95 -2.58 16.56 19.00
CA TRP A 95 -1.44 15.95 19.73
C TRP A 95 -1.01 14.63 19.08
N LEU A 96 -1.97 13.78 18.68
CA LEU A 96 -1.70 12.51 18.01
C LEU A 96 -0.88 12.65 16.71
N VAL A 97 -1.21 13.66 15.89
CA VAL A 97 -0.50 13.94 14.64
C VAL A 97 0.93 14.41 14.93
N SER A 98 1.10 15.24 15.95
CA SER A 98 2.42 15.71 16.39
C SER A 98 3.30 14.53 16.85
N SER A 99 2.75 13.60 17.66
CA SER A 99 3.49 12.42 18.11
C SER A 99 3.91 11.51 16.96
N ILE A 100 3.00 11.21 16.02
CA ILE A 100 3.31 10.38 14.84
C ILE A 100 4.41 11.04 14.00
N LYS A 101 4.30 12.36 13.76
CA LYS A 101 5.32 13.13 13.04
C LYS A 101 6.69 13.01 13.71
N SER A 102 6.77 13.15 15.04
CA SER A 102 8.03 13.00 15.78
C SER A 102 8.66 11.61 15.64
N TYR A 103 7.88 10.53 15.72
CA TYR A 103 8.40 9.17 15.50
C TYR A 103 8.88 8.96 14.06
N MET A 104 8.15 9.51 13.07
CA MET A 104 8.57 9.45 11.67
C MET A 104 9.87 10.22 11.44
N ILE A 105 10.04 11.40 12.03
CA ILE A 105 11.31 12.14 11.96
C ILE A 105 12.44 11.33 12.59
N ALA A 106 12.23 10.74 13.77
CA ALA A 106 13.25 9.93 14.44
C ALA A 106 13.64 8.71 13.61
N PHE A 107 12.67 8.04 13.00
CA PHE A 107 12.90 6.91 12.11
C PHE A 107 13.69 7.31 10.86
N VAL A 108 13.29 8.40 10.18
CA VAL A 108 14.02 8.92 9.01
C VAL A 108 15.45 9.31 9.39
N MET A 109 15.65 9.91 10.58
CA MET A 109 16.97 10.29 11.07
C MET A 109 17.86 9.07 11.35
N ALA A 110 17.29 7.98 11.89
CA ALA A 110 18.00 6.73 12.12
C ALA A 110 18.45 6.11 10.78
N VAL A 111 17.53 6.01 9.81
CA VAL A 111 17.84 5.49 8.47
C VAL A 111 18.87 6.36 7.75
N ALA A 112 18.76 7.69 7.86
CA ALA A 112 19.71 8.64 7.28
C ALA A 112 21.12 8.46 7.88
N LYS A 113 21.22 8.29 9.21
CA LYS A 113 22.49 8.01 9.87
C LYS A 113 23.15 6.74 9.31
N ASP A 114 22.39 5.66 9.20
CA ASP A 114 22.92 4.38 8.69
C ASP A 114 23.41 4.53 7.25
N LYS A 115 22.65 5.22 6.39
CA LYS A 115 23.05 5.48 4.99
C LYS A 115 24.26 6.42 4.86
N ILE A 116 24.38 7.41 5.73
CA ILE A 116 25.56 8.30 5.77
C ILE A 116 26.79 7.50 6.21
N MET A 117 26.67 6.65 7.24
CA MET A 117 27.77 5.79 7.68
C MET A 117 28.19 4.80 6.61
N GLU A 118 27.24 4.19 5.90
CA GLU A 118 27.49 3.32 4.75
C GLU A 118 28.23 4.05 3.62
N ALA A 119 27.77 5.26 3.25
CA ALA A 119 28.43 6.08 2.24
C ALA A 119 29.85 6.49 2.64
N LEU A 120 30.07 6.84 3.91
CA LEU A 120 31.40 7.17 4.44
C LEU A 120 32.32 5.95 4.48
N ALA A 121 31.80 4.77 4.81
CA ALA A 121 32.56 3.52 4.77
C ALA A 121 33.01 3.18 3.35
N ILE A 122 32.10 3.27 2.37
CA ILE A 122 32.40 3.06 0.95
C ILE A 122 33.42 4.09 0.45
N LEU A 123 33.30 5.37 0.83
CA LEU A 123 34.28 6.39 0.46
C LEU A 123 35.65 6.15 1.10
N LYS A 124 35.68 5.71 2.35
CA LYS A 124 36.94 5.41 3.06
C LYS A 124 37.64 4.20 2.45
N GLU A 125 36.90 3.15 2.12
CA GLU A 125 37.41 1.96 1.45
C GLU A 125 37.98 2.28 0.06
N ASN A 126 37.30 3.12 -0.72
CA ASN A 126 37.78 3.55 -2.04
C ASN A 126 38.95 4.55 -2.02
N ASN A 127 39.20 5.23 -0.89
CA ASN A 127 40.29 6.21 -0.74
C ASN A 127 41.49 5.68 0.07
N ASP A 128 41.46 4.45 0.59
CA ASP A 128 42.60 3.84 1.28
C ASP A 128 43.65 3.36 0.23
N PRO A 129 44.85 3.97 0.13
CA PRO A 129 45.82 3.72 -0.95
C PRO A 129 46.60 2.39 -0.81
N LYS A 130 46.01 1.36 -0.18
CA LYS A 130 46.68 0.07 0.10
C LYS A 130 46.19 -1.10 -0.77
N SER A 131 45.37 -0.87 -1.78
CA SER A 131 44.98 -1.91 -2.77
C SER A 131 45.73 -1.82 -4.12
N THR A 132 46.93 -1.25 -4.11
CA THR A 132 47.92 -1.48 -5.18
C THR A 132 49.24 -1.88 -4.54
N LYS A 133 49.34 -3.17 -4.18
CA LYS A 133 50.60 -3.92 -4.17
C LYS A 133 50.30 -5.40 -4.33
#